data_AF-A0A9P6MZE7-F1
#
_entry.id   AF-A0A9P6MZE7-F1
#
_cell.length_a   1.000
_cell.length_b   1.000
_cell.length_c   1.000
_cell.angle_alpha   90.00
_cell.angle_beta   90.00
_cell.angle_gamma   90.00
#
_symmetry.space_group_name_H-M   'P 1'
#
loop_
_entity.id
_entity.type
_entity.pdbx_description
1 polymer ?
#
loop_
_entity_poly.entity_id
_entity_poly.type
_entity_poly.pdbx_seq_one_letter_code
_entity_poly.pdbx_strand_id
1 'polypeptide(L)'
;INDFGLARIRPRPNASMHTQCGTPNWQAPEFWTSNPRYSEKVDVYACGLIFWEILSWAELGYPYHNLTEHQLYEAVKEKEVRPPLDKLRKYPQSLLSLIQEMWRTDPKRRPPMSHVVDRLAEYLQ
;
A
#
# COMPACT_ATOMS: atom_id res chain seq x y z
N ILE A 1 -15.76 -3.11 -1.96
CA ILE A 1 -15.15 -1.93 -2.63
C ILE A 1 -16.25 -0.87 -2.75
N ASN A 2 -16.16 0.23 -2.02
CA ASN A 2 -17.09 1.36 -2.10
C ASN A 2 -16.31 2.69 -1.98
N ASP A 3 -17.02 3.82 -2.07
CA ASP A 3 -16.48 5.19 -2.00
C ASP A 3 -15.43 5.56 -3.07
N PHE A 4 -15.91 5.72 -4.29
CA PHE A 4 -15.13 6.27 -5.41
C PHE A 4 -15.21 7.80 -5.48
N GLY A 5 -15.61 8.51 -4.41
CA GLY A 5 -15.80 9.96 -4.41
C GLY A 5 -14.54 10.75 -4.77
N LEU A 6 -13.37 10.13 -4.63
CA LEU A 6 -12.06 10.70 -4.98
C LEU A 6 -11.42 10.06 -6.23
N ALA A 7 -12.11 9.11 -6.88
CA ALA A 7 -11.57 8.41 -8.04
C ALA A 7 -11.42 9.34 -9.25
N ARG A 8 -10.46 9.03 -10.13
CA ARG A 8 -10.18 9.82 -11.33
C ARG A 8 -9.97 8.93 -12.54
N ILE A 9 -10.50 9.36 -13.69
CA ILE A 9 -10.24 8.72 -14.99
C ILE A 9 -8.84 9.10 -15.43
N ARG A 10 -7.98 8.11 -15.68
CA ARG A 10 -6.65 8.32 -16.24
C ARG A 10 -6.76 8.64 -17.74
N PRO A 11 -6.47 9.87 -18.19
CA PRO A 11 -6.73 10.27 -19.57
C PRO A 11 -5.72 9.68 -20.56
N ARG A 12 -4.50 9.31 -20.11
CA ARG A 12 -3.46 8.65 -20.91
C ARG A 12 -2.63 7.69 -20.06
N PRO A 13 -2.08 6.60 -20.60
CA PRO A 13 -1.25 5.66 -19.85
C PRO A 13 0.02 6.26 -19.22
N ASN A 14 0.45 7.46 -19.59
CA ASN A 14 1.58 8.18 -18.93
C ASN A 14 1.15 9.44 -18.18
N ALA A 15 -0.14 9.70 -18.03
CA ALA A 15 -0.64 10.87 -17.31
C ALA A 15 -0.41 10.68 -15.80
N SER A 16 0.28 11.65 -15.19
CA SER A 16 0.38 11.77 -13.73
C SER A 16 -0.85 12.49 -13.18
N MET A 17 -1.34 12.01 -12.04
CA MET A 17 -2.49 12.57 -11.34
C MET A 17 -2.05 13.36 -10.09
N HIS A 18 -2.88 14.31 -9.65
CA HIS A 18 -2.63 15.19 -8.50
C HIS A 18 -3.90 15.33 -7.63
N THR A 19 -3.84 14.89 -6.37
CA THR A 19 -4.84 15.06 -5.30
C THR A 19 -4.16 14.75 -3.96
N GLN A 20 -4.37 15.56 -2.92
CA GLN A 20 -4.02 15.23 -1.52
C GLN A 20 -5.31 14.84 -0.79
N CYS A 21 -5.74 13.59 -0.90
CA CYS A 21 -6.90 13.08 -0.15
C CYS A 21 -6.67 11.59 0.24
N GLY A 22 -7.29 11.15 1.33
CA GLY A 22 -7.24 9.78 1.84
C GLY A 22 -6.82 9.69 3.32
N THR A 23 -7.07 8.56 3.96
CA THR A 23 -6.61 8.31 5.33
C THR A 23 -5.09 8.04 5.30
N PRO A 24 -4.26 8.85 5.98
CA PRO A 24 -2.82 8.93 5.71
C PRO A 24 -2.07 7.60 5.94
N ASN A 25 -2.57 6.74 6.83
CA ASN A 25 -1.94 5.47 7.19
C ASN A 25 -1.82 4.48 6.01
N TRP A 26 -2.67 4.61 4.97
CA TRP A 26 -2.62 3.78 3.77
C TRP A 26 -2.03 4.49 2.55
N GLN A 27 -1.64 5.76 2.69
CA GLN A 27 -1.10 6.54 1.58
C GLN A 27 0.32 6.09 1.21
N ALA A 28 0.57 6.00 -0.09
CA ALA A 28 1.88 5.71 -0.64
C ALA A 28 2.84 6.91 -0.46
N PRO A 29 4.14 6.69 -0.24
CA PRO A 29 5.10 7.75 0.08
C PRO A 29 5.26 8.82 -1.03
N GLU A 30 4.89 8.53 -2.28
CA GLU A 30 4.91 9.49 -3.38
C GLU A 30 3.85 10.61 -3.24
N PHE A 31 2.82 10.44 -2.41
CA PHE A 31 1.84 11.50 -2.11
C PHE A 31 2.45 12.68 -1.35
N TRP A 32 3.49 12.43 -0.54
CA TRP A 32 4.10 13.45 0.30
C TRP A 32 5.34 14.04 -0.36
N THR A 33 5.17 14.52 -1.59
CA THR A 33 6.19 15.26 -2.32
C THR A 33 5.62 16.59 -2.77
N SER A 34 6.46 17.60 -3.01
CA SER A 34 6.01 18.94 -3.42
C SER A 34 5.25 18.94 -4.75
N ASN A 35 5.43 17.91 -5.58
CA ASN A 35 4.73 17.73 -6.84
C ASN A 35 4.36 16.24 -7.03
N PRO A 36 3.30 15.75 -6.34
CA PRO A 36 3.01 14.34 -6.27
C PRO A 36 2.56 13.82 -7.63
N ARG A 37 3.32 12.89 -8.22
CA ARG A 37 2.94 12.19 -9.45
C ARG A 37 2.68 10.74 -9.12
N TYR A 38 1.42 10.35 -9.13
CA TYR A 38 1.01 8.97 -8.85
C TYR A 38 0.33 8.32 -10.05
N SER A 39 0.32 6.99 -10.01
CA SER A 39 -0.39 6.10 -10.94
C SER A 39 -1.22 5.10 -10.15
N GLU A 40 -1.81 4.09 -10.80
CA GLU A 40 -2.52 2.97 -10.16
C GLU A 40 -1.70 2.21 -9.10
N LYS A 41 -0.38 2.44 -9.06
CA LYS A 41 0.54 1.84 -8.08
C LYS A 41 0.31 2.33 -6.65
N VAL A 42 -0.37 3.45 -6.45
CA VAL A 42 -0.79 3.87 -5.10
C VAL A 42 -1.87 2.96 -4.54
N ASP A 43 -2.76 2.47 -5.39
CA ASP A 43 -3.81 1.53 -4.99
C ASP A 43 -3.20 0.16 -4.65
N VAL A 44 -2.16 -0.26 -5.37
CA VAL A 44 -1.38 -1.47 -5.04
C VAL A 44 -0.73 -1.35 -3.65
N TYR A 45 -0.15 -0.18 -3.35
CA TYR A 45 0.46 0.07 -2.03
C TYR A 45 -0.58 0.01 -0.91
N ALA A 46 -1.70 0.73 -1.07
CA ALA A 46 -2.78 0.74 -0.09
C ALA A 46 -3.37 -0.67 0.11
N CYS A 47 -3.55 -1.42 -0.97
CA CYS A 47 -4.03 -2.80 -0.93
C CYS A 47 -3.06 -3.73 -0.16
N GLY A 48 -1.75 -3.55 -0.30
CA GLY A 48 -0.76 -4.32 0.48
C GLY A 48 -0.88 -4.06 1.98
N LEU A 49 -1.10 -2.80 2.37
CA LEU A 49 -1.33 -2.43 3.78
C LEU A 49 -2.65 -3.00 4.31
N ILE A 50 -3.71 -3.03 3.49
CA ILE A 50 -5.00 -3.66 3.85
C ILE A 50 -4.83 -5.17 4.05
N PHE A 51 -4.07 -5.86 3.19
CA PHE A 51 -3.80 -7.29 3.39
C PHE A 51 -3.06 -7.55 4.69
N TRP A 52 -2.04 -6.74 5.00
CA TRP A 52 -1.38 -6.83 6.28
C TRP A 52 -2.34 -6.62 7.45
N GLU A 53 -3.15 -5.57 7.40
CA GLU A 53 -4.14 -5.22 8.41
C GLU A 53 -5.12 -6.37 8.66
N ILE A 54 -5.66 -6.99 7.59
CA ILE A 54 -6.54 -8.15 7.71
C ILE A 54 -5.84 -9.31 8.41
N LEU A 55 -4.59 -9.60 8.03
CA LEU A 55 -3.85 -10.74 8.57
C LEU A 55 -3.39 -10.52 10.02
N SER A 56 -3.17 -9.27 10.43
CA SER A 56 -2.68 -8.88 11.75
C SER A 56 -3.74 -8.31 12.69
N TRP A 57 -4.98 -8.13 12.25
CA TRP A 57 -6.01 -7.31 12.93
C TRP A 57 -6.14 -7.61 14.42
N ALA A 58 -6.23 -8.89 14.77
CA ALA A 58 -6.42 -9.34 16.15
C ALA A 58 -5.28 -8.97 17.10
N GLU A 59 -4.06 -8.74 16.59
CA GLU A 59 -2.86 -8.49 17.39
C GLU A 59 -2.35 -7.05 17.26
N LEU A 60 -2.46 -6.44 16.07
CA LEU A 60 -1.78 -5.18 15.74
C LEU A 60 -2.74 -4.06 15.28
N GLY A 61 -4.01 -4.35 15.00
CA GLY A 61 -4.97 -3.37 14.49
C GLY A 61 -4.58 -2.83 13.10
N TYR A 62 -4.86 -1.55 12.86
CA TYR A 62 -4.58 -0.88 11.59
C TYR A 62 -3.13 -0.36 11.50
N PRO A 63 -2.59 -0.14 10.28
CA PRO A 63 -1.20 0.25 10.09
C PRO A 63 -0.85 1.54 10.83
N TYR A 64 0.30 1.57 11.50
CA TYR A 64 0.86 2.78 12.12
C TYR A 64 -0.06 3.46 13.16
N HIS A 65 -0.96 2.72 13.81
CA HIS A 65 -1.98 3.27 14.72
C HIS A 65 -1.44 4.10 15.91
N ASN A 66 -0.15 3.98 16.24
CA ASN A 66 0.50 4.72 17.33
C ASN A 66 1.28 5.95 16.86
N LEU A 67 1.27 6.27 15.56
CA LEU A 67 2.02 7.41 15.00
C LEU A 67 1.09 8.60 14.74
N THR A 68 1.58 9.79 15.05
CA THR A 68 0.98 11.03 14.53
C THR A 68 1.24 11.17 13.04
N GLU A 69 0.52 12.05 12.34
CA GLU A 69 0.73 12.28 10.89
C GLU A 69 2.16 12.69 10.54
N HIS A 70 2.79 13.55 11.35
CA HIS A 70 4.20 13.94 11.16
C HIS A 70 5.15 12.75 11.36
N GLN A 71 4.94 11.95 12.41
CA GLN A 71 5.74 10.75 12.66
C GLN A 71 5.56 9.70 11.56
N LEU A 72 4.34 9.57 11.04
CA LEU A 72 4.01 8.69 9.93
C LEU A 72 4.74 9.12 8.66
N TYR A 73 4.73 10.41 8.33
CA TYR A 73 5.50 10.97 7.22
C TYR A 73 6.98 10.59 7.37
N GLU A 74 7.60 10.92 8.50
CA GLU A 74 9.02 10.67 8.74
C GLU A 74 9.35 9.16 8.67
N ALA A 75 8.51 8.32 9.28
CA ALA A 75 8.69 6.87 9.31
C ALA A 75 8.59 6.27 7.90
N VAL A 76 7.54 6.58 7.15
CA VAL A 76 7.25 5.91 5.87
C VAL A 76 8.04 6.51 4.71
N LYS A 77 8.22 7.84 4.68
CA LYS A 77 8.90 8.56 3.59
C LYS A 77 10.41 8.56 3.72
N GLU A 78 10.91 8.94 4.89
CA GLU A 78 12.34 9.19 5.10
C GLU A 78 13.06 7.93 5.59
N LYS A 79 12.41 7.15 6.47
CA LYS A 79 13.01 5.95 7.08
C LYS A 79 12.58 4.63 6.42
N GLU A 80 11.69 4.69 5.43
CA GLU A 80 11.11 3.53 4.73
C GLU A 80 10.53 2.44 5.66
N VAL A 81 10.04 2.83 6.84
CA VAL A 81 9.43 1.91 7.80
C VAL A 81 8.14 1.34 7.21
N ARG A 82 7.94 0.02 7.39
CA ARG A 82 6.73 -0.72 7.01
C ARG A 82 6.21 -1.51 8.20
N PRO A 83 4.92 -1.92 8.20
CA PRO A 83 4.39 -2.70 9.30
C PRO A 83 5.10 -4.04 9.42
N PRO A 84 5.30 -4.55 10.66
CA PRO A 84 6.12 -5.74 10.89
C PRO A 84 5.43 -7.00 10.36
N LEU A 85 6.20 -7.91 9.77
CA LEU A 85 5.72 -9.20 9.28
C LEU A 85 6.05 -10.37 10.22
N ASP A 86 6.79 -10.13 11.30
CA ASP A 86 7.25 -11.20 12.19
C ASP A 86 6.10 -11.95 12.87
N LYS A 87 5.00 -11.25 13.16
CA LYS A 87 3.76 -11.84 13.72
C LYS A 87 2.94 -12.61 12.68
N LEU A 88 3.26 -12.44 11.39
CA LEU A 88 2.55 -13.07 10.28
C LEU A 88 3.27 -14.32 9.74
N ARG A 89 4.34 -14.78 10.41
CA ARG A 89 5.11 -15.99 10.02
C ARG A 89 4.30 -17.29 9.99
N LYS A 90 3.09 -17.29 10.55
CA LYS A 90 2.12 -18.41 10.45
C LYS A 90 1.52 -18.55 9.04
N TYR A 91 1.60 -17.52 8.20
CA TYR A 91 1.10 -17.52 6.83
C TYR A 91 2.20 -17.89 5.83
N PRO A 92 1.86 -18.36 4.61
CA PRO A 92 2.84 -18.74 3.61
C PRO A 92 3.84 -17.62 3.30
N GLN A 93 5.13 -17.96 3.26
CA GLN A 93 6.20 -16.98 2.99
C GLN A 93 5.99 -16.24 1.68
N SER A 94 5.48 -16.94 0.68
CA SER A 94 5.20 -16.42 -0.66
C SER A 94 4.07 -15.37 -0.69
N LEU A 95 3.13 -15.40 0.28
CA LEU A 95 2.12 -14.36 0.51
C LEU A 95 2.74 -13.15 1.20
N LEU A 96 3.56 -13.37 2.22
CA LEU A 96 4.28 -12.28 2.91
C LEU A 96 5.20 -11.53 1.94
N SER A 97 5.89 -12.25 1.05
CA SER A 97 6.71 -11.66 -0.01
C SER A 97 5.86 -10.84 -1.00
N LEU A 98 4.67 -11.31 -1.37
CA LEU A 98 3.75 -10.53 -2.22
C LEU A 98 3.35 -9.21 -1.55
N ILE A 99 2.97 -9.25 -0.27
CA ILE A 99 2.65 -8.05 0.51
C ILE A 99 3.86 -7.09 0.55
N GLN A 100 5.07 -7.62 0.75
CA GLN A 100 6.30 -6.82 0.72
C GLN A 100 6.56 -6.12 -0.61
N GLU A 101 6.27 -6.79 -1.72
CA GLU A 101 6.39 -6.24 -3.07
C GLU A 101 5.36 -5.15 -3.34
N MET A 102 4.13 -5.32 -2.84
CA MET A 102 3.03 -4.36 -3.04
C MET A 102 3.30 -2.98 -2.43
N TRP A 103 4.02 -2.91 -1.30
CA TRP A 103 4.28 -1.64 -0.59
C TRP A 103 5.73 -1.12 -0.69
N ARG A 104 6.45 -1.47 -1.76
CA ARG A 104 7.79 -0.91 -2.04
C ARG A 104 7.75 0.61 -2.16
N THR A 105 8.80 1.31 -1.72
CA THR A 105 8.89 2.77 -1.87
C THR A 105 8.84 3.18 -3.34
N ASP A 106 9.67 2.57 -4.19
CA ASP A 106 9.64 2.81 -5.64
C ASP A 106 8.37 2.19 -6.26
N PRO A 107 7.44 3.00 -6.82
CA PRO A 107 6.21 2.50 -7.43
C PRO A 107 6.46 1.54 -8.60
N LYS A 108 7.60 1.67 -9.29
CA LYS A 108 7.96 0.79 -10.42
C LYS A 108 8.31 -0.63 -9.99
N ARG A 109 8.69 -0.82 -8.73
CA ARG A 109 9.00 -2.13 -8.14
C ARG A 109 7.77 -2.85 -7.59
N ARG A 110 6.62 -2.19 -7.55
CA ARG A 110 5.35 -2.81 -7.14
C ARG A 110 4.78 -3.61 -8.32
N PRO A 111 4.21 -4.81 -8.10
CA PRO A 111 3.57 -5.58 -9.16
C PRO A 111 2.33 -4.84 -9.71
N PRO A 112 1.90 -5.10 -10.96
CA PRO A 112 0.58 -4.67 -11.41
C PRO A 112 -0.50 -5.46 -10.65
N MET A 113 -1.68 -4.87 -10.46
CA MET A 113 -2.76 -5.52 -9.71
C MET A 113 -3.20 -6.86 -10.34
N SER A 114 -3.12 -6.99 -11.68
CA SER A 114 -3.36 -8.27 -12.35
C SER A 114 -2.46 -9.39 -11.83
N HIS A 115 -1.16 -9.11 -11.67
CA HIS A 115 -0.21 -10.08 -11.13
C HIS A 115 -0.48 -10.40 -9.66
N VAL A 116 -0.95 -9.41 -8.88
CA VAL A 116 -1.37 -9.66 -7.49
C VAL A 116 -2.53 -10.65 -7.45
N VAL A 117 -3.54 -10.48 -8.31
CA VAL A 117 -4.70 -11.39 -8.40
C VAL A 117 -4.27 -12.79 -8.79
N ASP A 118 -3.44 -12.93 -9.83
CA ASP A 118 -2.94 -14.24 -10.29
C ASP A 118 -2.23 -14.98 -9.15
N ARG A 119 -1.34 -14.29 -8.44
CA ARG A 119 -0.61 -14.86 -7.31
C ARG A 119 -1.50 -15.19 -6.12
N LEU A 120 -2.56 -14.41 -5.87
CA LEU A 120 -3.52 -14.71 -4.79
C LEU A 120 -4.38 -15.94 -5.11
N ALA A 121 -4.76 -16.11 -6.38
CA ALA A 121 -5.56 -17.25 -6.83
C ALA A 121 -4.86 -18.60 -6.57
N GLU A 122 -3.53 -18.65 -6.66
CA GLU A 122 -2.71 -19.83 -6.34
C GLU A 122 -2.89 -20.33 -4.89
N TYR A 123 -3.32 -19.48 -3.94
CA TYR A 123 -3.53 -19.88 -2.54
C TYR A 123 -4.97 -20.26 -2.19
N LEU A 124 -5.92 -19.89 -3.04
CA LEU A 124 -7.35 -20.09 -2.79
C LEU A 124 -7.89 -21.36 -3.45
N GLN A 125 -7.01 -22.14 -4.08
CA GLN A 125 -7.28 -23.47 -4.64
C GLN A 125 -6.95 -24.55 -3.61
#